data_AF-A0A1W1UH66-F1
#
_entry.id   AF-A0A1W1UH66-F1
#
_cell.length_a   1.000
_cell.length_b   1.000
_cell.length_c   1.000
_cell.angle_alpha   90.00
_cell.angle_beta   90.00
_cell.angle_gamma   90.00
#
_symmetry.space_group_name_H-M   'P 1'
#
loop_
_entity.id
_entity.type
_entity.pdbx_description
1 polymer ?
#
loop_
_entity_poly.entity_id
_entity_poly.type
_entity_poly.pdbx_seq_one_letter_code
_entity_poly.pdbx_strand_id
1 'polypeptide(L)'
;MPKPLLLVLAVILIVCIDFRLYGQKIDTTYNRKIKEYTTDAKFLPASVLDLVEDGRVPSPLKHFGTIIGAPGVMHRTAEIYGYYKKLAETSPLISIKQVGTTE
;
A
#
# COMPACT_ATOMS: atom_id res chain seq x y z
N MET A 1 -41.99 19.44 18.12
CA MET A 1 -40.56 19.25 17.82
C MET A 1 -40.33 19.64 16.36
N PRO A 2 -39.42 20.59 16.06
CA PRO A 2 -39.35 21.20 14.74
C PRO A 2 -38.84 20.17 13.71
N LYS A 3 -39.72 19.80 12.78
CA LYS A 3 -39.43 18.95 11.61
C LYS A 3 -38.13 19.29 10.85
N PRO A 4 -37.66 20.56 10.73
CA PRO A 4 -36.38 20.84 10.07
C PRO A 4 -35.15 20.35 10.86
N LEU A 5 -35.25 20.25 12.19
CA LEU A 5 -34.13 19.82 13.04
C LEU A 5 -33.86 18.31 12.88
N LEU A 6 -34.92 17.51 12.72
CA LEU A 6 -34.83 16.08 12.45
C LEU A 6 -34.18 15.81 11.07
N LEU A 7 -34.48 16.66 10.09
CA LEU A 7 -33.98 16.53 8.72
C LEU A 7 -32.49 16.89 8.63
N VAL A 8 -32.05 17.93 9.36
CA VAL A 8 -30.62 18.30 9.47
C VAL A 8 -29.81 17.21 10.18
N LEU A 9 -30.35 16.61 11.25
CA LEU A 9 -29.69 15.50 11.96
C LEU A 9 -29.52 14.26 11.07
N ALA A 10 -30.52 13.95 10.23
CA ALA A 10 -30.46 12.84 9.28
C ALA A 10 -29.42 13.06 8.18
N VAL A 11 -29.28 14.29 7.68
CA VAL A 11 -28.25 14.64 6.68
C VAL A 11 -26.84 14.56 7.30
N ILE A 12 -26.65 15.01 8.54
CA ILE A 12 -25.37 14.88 9.26
C ILE A 12 -25.03 13.40 9.48
N LEU A 13 -26.01 12.55 9.80
CA LEU A 13 -25.80 11.11 9.96
C LEU A 13 -25.34 10.46 8.65
N ILE A 14 -25.94 10.82 7.51
CA ILE A 14 -25.58 10.29 6.19
C ILE A 14 -24.15 10.70 5.80
N VAL A 15 -23.78 11.98 5.98
CA VAL A 15 -22.44 12.50 5.68
C VAL A 15 -21.35 11.86 6.57
N CYS A 16 -21.69 11.43 7.79
CA CYS A 16 -20.77 10.73 8.69
C CYS A 16 -20.56 9.25 8.34
N ILE A 17 -21.49 8.61 7.61
CA ILE A 17 -21.41 7.18 7.25
C ILE A 17 -20.46 6.95 6.05
N ASP A 18 -20.32 7.94 5.16
CA ASP A 18 -19.48 7.83 3.96
C ASP A 18 -17.97 7.67 4.26
N PHE A 19 -17.52 8.00 5.48
CA PHE A 19 -16.09 8.02 5.80
C PHE A 19 -15.47 6.67 6.20
N ARG A 20 -16.24 5.59 6.39
CA ARG A 20 -15.73 4.40 7.11
C ARG A 20 -16.00 3.04 6.46
N LEU A 21 -16.34 2.97 5.17
CA LEU A 21 -16.65 1.68 4.53
C LEU A 21 -16.09 1.50 3.10
N TYR A 22 -14.99 2.19 2.76
CA TYR A 22 -14.21 1.80 1.59
C TYR A 22 -13.30 0.62 1.97
N GLY A 23 -13.74 -0.60 1.62
CA GLY A 23 -12.85 -1.74 1.57
C GLY A 23 -11.64 -1.40 0.69
N GLN A 24 -10.45 -1.65 1.22
CA GLN A 24 -9.20 -1.34 0.52
C GLN A 24 -9.10 -2.18 -0.75
N LYS A 25 -8.91 -1.54 -1.91
CA LYS A 25 -8.82 -2.23 -3.20
C LYS A 25 -7.51 -3.02 -3.25
N ILE A 26 -7.58 -4.30 -3.59
CA ILE A 26 -6.40 -5.16 -3.69
C ILE A 26 -5.66 -4.91 -5.02
N ASP A 27 -4.32 -4.85 -4.97
CA ASP A 27 -3.44 -4.77 -6.13
C ASP A 27 -3.33 -6.14 -6.82
N THR A 28 -4.36 -6.45 -7.61
CA THR A 28 -4.44 -7.71 -8.36
C THR A 28 -3.29 -7.91 -9.34
N THR A 29 -2.74 -6.81 -9.87
CA THR A 29 -1.62 -6.86 -10.83
C THR A 29 -0.35 -7.31 -10.13
N TYR A 30 -0.04 -6.71 -8.98
CA TYR A 30 1.14 -7.09 -8.21
C TYR A 30 1.00 -8.47 -7.57
N ASN A 31 -0.18 -8.83 -7.07
CA ASN A 31 -0.43 -10.17 -6.55
C ASN A 31 -0.20 -11.27 -7.60
N ARG A 32 -0.55 -11.01 -8.87
CA ARG A 32 -0.26 -11.94 -9.96
C ARG A 32 1.25 -12.11 -10.14
N LYS A 33 2.04 -11.04 -10.02
CA LYS A 33 3.50 -11.11 -10.03
C LYS A 33 4.05 -11.88 -8.83
N ILE A 34 3.55 -11.64 -7.62
CA ILE A 34 3.94 -12.42 -6.44
C ILE A 34 3.74 -13.92 -6.70
N LYS A 35 2.59 -14.33 -7.25
CA LYS A 35 2.32 -15.74 -7.61
C LYS A 35 3.25 -16.25 -8.72
N GLU A 36 3.51 -15.46 -9.75
CA GLU A 36 4.38 -15.81 -10.88
C GLU A 36 5.83 -16.07 -10.44
N TYR A 37 6.34 -15.27 -9.51
CA TYR A 37 7.75 -15.31 -9.08
C TYR A 37 7.99 -16.08 -7.79
N THR A 38 6.95 -16.63 -7.15
CA THR A 38 7.10 -17.48 -5.98
C THR A 38 7.14 -18.95 -6.40
N THR A 39 8.23 -19.64 -6.08
CA THR A 39 8.54 -20.96 -6.64
C THR A 39 7.70 -22.11 -6.08
N ASP A 40 7.10 -21.96 -4.90
CA ASP A 40 6.33 -23.02 -4.23
C ASP A 40 5.19 -22.41 -3.41
N ALA A 41 4.01 -23.05 -3.43
CA ALA A 41 2.82 -22.59 -2.73
C ALA A 41 3.02 -22.47 -1.20
N LYS A 42 3.95 -23.22 -0.60
CA LYS A 42 4.27 -23.09 0.83
C LYS A 42 4.84 -21.71 1.20
N PHE A 43 5.35 -20.96 0.22
CA PHE A 43 5.82 -19.58 0.39
C PHE A 43 4.75 -18.53 0.04
N LEU A 44 3.51 -18.95 -0.22
CA LEU A 44 2.36 -18.08 -0.53
C LEU A 44 1.25 -18.19 0.52
N PRO A 45 1.50 -17.87 1.81
CA PRO A 45 0.41 -17.72 2.77
C PRO A 45 -0.51 -16.57 2.34
N ALA A 46 -1.79 -16.63 2.71
CA ALA A 46 -2.79 -15.64 2.31
C ALA A 46 -2.37 -14.19 2.59
N SER A 47 -1.69 -13.96 3.72
CA SER A 47 -1.20 -12.64 4.13
C SER A 47 -0.23 -11.96 3.16
N VAL A 48 0.42 -12.70 2.26
CA VAL A 48 1.36 -12.16 1.26
C VAL A 48 0.62 -11.69 -0.01
N LEU A 49 -0.65 -12.03 -0.15
CA LEU A 49 -1.49 -11.70 -1.32
C LEU A 49 -2.53 -10.62 -1.01
N ASP A 50 -2.42 -9.91 0.11
CA ASP A 50 -3.38 -8.87 0.50
C ASP A 50 -2.81 -7.46 0.31
N LEU A 51 -1.88 -7.28 -0.66
CA LEU A 51 -1.35 -5.94 -0.94
C LEU A 51 -2.48 -5.04 -1.47
N VAL A 52 -2.63 -3.89 -0.83
CA VAL A 52 -3.64 -2.89 -1.17
C VAL A 52 -3.07 -1.86 -2.15
N GLU A 53 -3.90 -1.48 -3.12
CA GLU A 53 -3.68 -0.29 -3.93
C GLU A 53 -3.90 0.97 -3.10
N ASP A 54 -2.83 1.75 -2.94
CA ASP A 54 -2.88 3.09 -2.37
C ASP A 54 -2.55 4.12 -3.46
N GLY A 55 -3.27 5.25 -3.44
CA GLY A 55 -3.06 6.35 -4.37
C GLY A 55 -1.86 7.24 -4.02
N ARG A 56 -1.45 7.24 -2.75
CA ARG A 56 -0.33 8.01 -2.19
C ARG A 56 0.90 7.15 -2.00
N VAL A 57 0.74 5.93 -1.48
CA VAL A 57 1.84 5.00 -1.20
C VAL A 57 2.11 4.12 -2.42
N PRO A 58 3.31 4.19 -3.03
CA PRO A 58 3.61 3.40 -4.22
C PRO A 58 3.85 1.91 -3.88
N SER A 59 3.24 1.02 -4.66
CA SER A 59 3.58 -0.40 -4.64
C SER A 59 5.00 -0.62 -5.19
N PRO A 60 5.65 -1.76 -4.91
CA PRO A 60 6.98 -2.03 -5.44
C PRO A 60 7.00 -2.00 -6.97
N LEU A 61 5.95 -2.51 -7.63
CA LEU A 61 5.84 -2.44 -9.09
C LEU A 61 5.77 -0.99 -9.61
N LYS A 62 5.05 -0.09 -8.94
CA LYS A 62 5.03 1.33 -9.31
C LYS A 62 6.39 2.00 -9.14
N HIS A 63 7.19 1.57 -8.14
CA HIS A 63 8.48 2.17 -7.86
C HIS A 63 9.62 1.62 -8.74
N PHE A 64 9.72 0.28 -8.85
CA PHE A 64 10.81 -0.40 -9.56
C PHE A 64 10.48 -0.72 -11.02
N GLY A 65 9.21 -0.59 -11.45
CA GLY A 65 8.75 -0.98 -12.78
C GLY A 65 8.63 -2.50 -13.00
N THR A 66 9.13 -3.30 -12.05
CA THR A 66 9.04 -4.75 -12.02
C THR A 66 8.85 -5.23 -10.57
N ILE A 67 8.61 -6.53 -10.37
CA ILE A 67 8.68 -7.11 -9.02
C ILE A 67 10.13 -7.08 -8.52
N ILE A 68 10.33 -6.68 -7.27
CA ILE A 68 11.66 -6.71 -6.67
C ILE A 68 12.21 -8.15 -6.66
N GLY A 69 13.47 -8.32 -7.05
CA GLY A 69 14.08 -9.65 -7.18
C GLY A 69 13.73 -10.40 -8.47
N ALA A 70 13.16 -9.72 -9.47
CA ALA A 70 12.94 -10.32 -10.79
C ALA A 70 14.26 -10.89 -11.39
N PRO A 71 14.24 -12.07 -12.03
CA PRO A 71 15.40 -12.64 -12.71
C PRO A 71 16.01 -11.66 -13.71
N GLY A 72 17.34 -11.51 -13.66
CA GLY A 72 18.07 -10.59 -14.54
C GLY A 72 18.01 -9.12 -14.13
N VAL A 73 17.34 -8.77 -13.02
CA VAL A 73 17.26 -7.41 -12.50
C VAL A 73 17.93 -7.34 -11.13
N MET A 74 19.02 -6.56 -11.04
CA MET A 74 19.76 -6.35 -9.79
C MET A 74 19.67 -4.88 -9.38
N HIS A 75 18.81 -4.57 -8.41
CA HIS A 75 18.73 -3.24 -7.81
C HIS A 75 19.91 -3.00 -6.86
N ARG A 76 20.52 -1.82 -6.96
CA ARG A 76 21.57 -1.36 -6.05
C ARG A 76 20.96 -0.83 -4.75
N THR A 77 21.78 -0.79 -3.70
CA THR A 77 21.37 -0.37 -2.36
C THR A 77 20.72 1.02 -2.35
N ALA A 78 21.22 1.96 -3.16
CA ALA A 78 20.66 3.30 -3.29
C ALA A 78 19.20 3.29 -3.81
N GLU A 79 18.85 2.39 -4.74
CA GLU A 79 17.48 2.25 -5.25
C GLU A 79 16.55 1.67 -4.18
N ILE A 80 17.03 0.65 -3.45
CA ILE A 80 16.27 0.01 -2.37
C ILE A 80 16.00 1.02 -1.24
N TYR A 81 17.03 1.77 -0.82
CA TYR A 81 16.88 2.85 0.16
C TYR A 81 15.99 3.98 -0.36
N GLY A 82 16.05 4.27 -1.66
CA GLY A 82 15.12 5.20 -2.32
C GLY A 82 13.67 4.78 -2.13
N TYR A 83 13.35 3.50 -2.29
CA TYR A 83 12.00 2.99 -2.05
C TYR A 83 11.56 3.18 -0.60
N TYR A 84 12.39 2.78 0.36
CA TYR A 84 12.08 2.96 1.78
C TYR A 84 11.88 4.43 2.14
N LYS A 85 12.75 5.35 1.68
CA LYS A 85 12.56 6.80 1.86
C LYS A 85 11.23 7.27 1.28
N LYS A 86 10.87 6.81 0.07
CA LYS A 86 9.61 7.17 -0.55
C LYS A 86 8.40 6.68 0.26
N LEU A 87 8.47 5.49 0.83
CA LEU A 87 7.43 4.98 1.73
C LEU A 87 7.27 5.86 2.97
N ALA A 88 8.39 6.29 3.59
CA ALA A 88 8.36 7.17 4.76
C ALA A 88 7.82 8.58 4.44
N GLU A 89 8.04 9.08 3.22
CA GLU A 89 7.47 10.37 2.76
C GLU A 89 5.96 10.30 2.50
N THR A 90 5.45 9.13 2.12
CA THR A 90 4.08 8.97 1.61
C THR A 90 3.12 8.30 2.60
N SER A 91 3.65 7.64 3.63
CA SER A 91 2.87 6.90 4.62
C SER A 91 3.12 7.45 6.04
N PRO A 92 2.06 7.66 6.84
CA PRO A 92 2.22 8.01 8.25
C PRO A 92 2.69 6.82 9.12
N LEU A 93 2.75 5.60 8.56
CA LEU A 93 3.05 4.37 9.30
C LEU A 93 4.54 4.02 9.31
N ILE A 94 5.36 4.72 8.55
CA ILE A 94 6.77 4.40 8.35
C ILE A 94 7.61 5.63 8.69
N SER A 95 8.68 5.42 9.45
CA SER A 95 9.70 6.43 9.69
C SER A 95 11.08 5.82 9.46
N ILE A 96 12.00 6.61 8.91
CA ILE A 96 13.36 6.19 8.63
C ILE A 96 14.32 7.18 9.24
N LYS A 97 15.33 6.66 9.93
CA LYS A 97 16.45 7.43 10.46
C LYS A 97 17.74 6.74 10.05
N GLN A 98 18.66 7.50 9.47
CA GLN A 98 19.99 7.02 9.17
C GLN A 98 20.81 7.01 10.47
N VAL A 99 21.30 5.83 10.85
CA VAL A 99 22.11 5.65 12.06
C VAL A 99 23.62 5.63 11.78
N GLY A 100 23.99 5.40 10.52
CA GLY A 100 25.36 5.36 10.04
C GLY A 100 25.38 5.16 8.53
N THR A 101 26.58 5.23 7.94
CA THR A 101 26.81 4.96 6.53
C THR A 101 27.85 3.88 6.42
N THR A 102 27.52 2.83 5.67
CA THR A 102 28.46 1.80 5.22
C THR A 102 28.43 1.81 3.71
N GLU A 103 29.58 1.61 3.07
CA GLU A 103 29.78 1.54 1.60
C GLU A 103 29.14 2.68 0.79
#